data_AF-A0A961UUA1-F1
#
_entry.id   AF-A0A961UUA1-F1
#
_cell.length_a   1.000
_cell.length_b   1.000
_cell.length_c   1.000
_cell.angle_alpha   90.00
_cell.angle_beta   90.00
_cell.angle_gamma   90.00
#
_symmetry.space_group_name_H-M   'P 1'
#
loop_
_entity.id
_entity.type
_entity.pdbx_description
1 polymer ?
#
loop_
_entity_poly.entity_id
_entity_poly.type
_entity_poly.pdbx_seq_one_letter_code
_entity_poly.pdbx_strand_id
1 'polypeptide(L)'
;MPGLKSVALLVSAVAFAGVLYANEARAVSDDVRNACHADYVTYCKHHRIGSSSLRTCMRENSKRLSTGCRLALITSGEASPEDVRRYKREMAKGGH
;
A
#
# COMPACT_ATOMS: atom_id res chain seq x y z
N MET A 1 31.39 21.88 -18.53
CA MET A 1 31.26 22.55 -19.84
C MET A 1 32.32 21.96 -20.76
N PRO A 2 31.93 20.94 -21.55
CA PRO A 2 31.83 21.07 -23.01
C PRO A 2 30.40 20.69 -23.44
N GLY A 3 29.76 21.19 -24.47
CA GLY A 3 30.26 21.78 -25.72
C GLY A 3 29.38 21.20 -26.82
N LEU A 4 28.13 21.69 -26.90
CA LEU A 4 27.11 21.39 -27.90
C LEU A 4 27.68 21.56 -29.32
N LYS A 5 28.06 20.47 -29.98
CA LYS A 5 28.33 20.46 -31.42
C LYS A 5 27.78 19.21 -32.06
N SER A 6 27.16 19.43 -33.21
CA SER A 6 26.77 18.43 -34.22
C SER A 6 25.39 17.81 -34.00
N VAL A 7 24.39 18.64 -34.29
CA VAL A 7 23.08 18.23 -34.77
C VAL A 7 23.23 17.29 -35.98
N ALA A 8 22.37 16.28 -35.99
CA ALA A 8 21.89 15.47 -37.12
C ALA A 8 22.65 14.20 -37.53
N LEU A 9 21.81 13.19 -37.81
CA LEU A 9 22.05 11.84 -38.33
C LEU A 9 22.48 10.86 -37.24
N LEU A 10 21.64 9.93 -36.74
CA LEU A 10 20.82 8.97 -37.47
C LEU A 10 19.61 8.49 -36.63
N VAL A 11 18.61 8.02 -37.36
CA VAL A 11 17.31 7.41 -36.99
C VAL A 11 17.30 6.57 -35.69
N SER A 12 16.18 6.68 -34.96
CA SER A 12 15.69 5.84 -33.85
C SER A 12 15.87 6.39 -32.42
N ALA A 13 15.06 7.37 -32.04
CA ALA A 13 14.83 7.69 -30.62
C ALA A 13 13.42 8.22 -30.34
N VAL A 14 12.38 7.61 -30.94
CA VAL A 14 10.98 7.85 -30.50
C VAL A 14 10.60 6.93 -29.33
N ALA A 15 11.52 6.09 -28.84
CA ALA A 15 11.22 5.06 -27.83
C ALA A 15 11.54 5.45 -26.36
N PHE A 16 11.74 6.73 -26.02
CA PHE A 16 12.24 7.10 -24.68
C PHE A 16 11.53 8.30 -24.00
N ALA A 17 10.25 8.56 -24.33
CA ALA A 17 9.49 9.67 -23.72
C ALA A 17 8.11 9.25 -23.17
N GLY A 18 7.95 8.01 -22.69
CA GLY A 18 6.62 7.46 -22.38
C GLY A 18 6.35 6.97 -20.96
N VAL A 19 7.33 6.87 -20.06
CA VAL A 19 7.07 6.37 -18.68
C VAL A 19 7.06 7.52 -17.68
N LEU A 20 6.04 8.37 -17.78
CA LEU A 20 5.58 9.12 -16.63
C LEU A 20 4.84 8.12 -15.75
N TYR A 21 5.53 7.61 -14.71
CA TYR A 21 4.95 6.75 -13.70
C TYR A 21 3.72 7.44 -13.08
N ALA A 22 2.53 6.95 -13.42
CA ALA A 22 1.31 7.31 -12.72
C ALA A 22 1.48 6.84 -11.26
N ASN A 23 1.73 7.79 -10.36
CA ASN A 23 1.74 7.52 -8.93
C ASN A 23 0.27 7.49 -8.49
N GLU A 24 -0.35 6.33 -8.63
CA GLU A 24 -1.75 6.12 -8.29
C GLU A 24 -1.89 6.24 -6.77
N ALA A 25 -2.33 7.41 -6.30
CA ALA A 25 -2.77 7.58 -4.93
C ALA A 25 -4.03 6.72 -4.74
N ARG A 26 -3.83 5.44 -4.38
CA ARG A 26 -4.94 4.52 -4.09
C ARG A 26 -5.64 5.01 -2.83
N ALA A 27 -6.88 5.44 -3.00
CA ALA A 27 -7.77 5.73 -1.90
C ALA A 27 -8.12 4.40 -1.23
N VAL A 28 -8.02 4.37 0.10
CA VAL A 28 -8.49 3.23 0.89
C VAL A 28 -9.99 3.09 0.71
N SER A 29 -10.46 1.89 0.38
CA SER A 29 -11.89 1.64 0.18
C SER A 29 -12.70 1.90 1.45
N ASP A 30 -13.95 2.31 1.29
CA ASP A 30 -14.85 2.56 2.43
C ASP A 30 -15.06 1.29 3.26
N ASP A 31 -15.07 0.11 2.64
CA ASP A 31 -15.14 -1.17 3.33
C ASP A 31 -13.98 -1.35 4.32
N VAL A 32 -12.75 -1.05 3.89
CA VAL A 32 -11.57 -1.11 4.76
C VAL A 32 -11.65 -0.04 5.84
N ARG A 33 -12.05 1.19 5.49
CA ARG A 33 -12.21 2.28 6.46
C ARG A 33 -13.17 1.91 7.57
N ASN A 34 -14.31 1.34 7.22
CA ASN A 34 -15.36 0.96 8.16
C ASN A 34 -14.93 -0.25 9.00
N ALA A 35 -14.44 -1.31 8.36
CA ALA A 35 -14.03 -2.54 9.04
C ALA A 35 -12.84 -2.30 10.00
N CYS A 36 -11.93 -1.41 9.65
CA CYS A 36 -10.73 -1.12 10.44
C CYS A 36 -10.87 0.09 11.36
N HIS A 37 -12.01 0.78 11.40
CA HIS A 37 -12.16 2.04 12.14
C HIS A 37 -11.73 1.92 13.61
N ALA A 38 -12.25 0.93 14.33
CA ALA A 38 -11.92 0.71 15.73
C ALA A 38 -10.42 0.39 15.92
N ASP A 39 -9.85 -0.44 15.04
CA ASP A 39 -8.43 -0.79 15.08
C ASP A 39 -7.53 0.42 14.81
N TYR A 40 -7.91 1.29 13.87
CA TYR A 40 -7.21 2.54 13.58
C TYR A 40 -7.21 3.46 14.79
N VAL A 41 -8.38 3.71 15.39
CA VAL A 41 -8.49 4.61 16.55
C VAL A 41 -7.74 4.04 17.76
N THR A 42 -7.76 2.73 17.95
CA THR A 42 -7.16 2.07 19.13
C THR A 42 -5.65 1.96 19.02
N TYR A 43 -5.12 1.58 17.86
CA TYR A 43 -3.71 1.22 17.70
C TYR A 43 -2.90 2.22 16.89
N CYS A 44 -3.52 2.90 15.91
CA CYS A 44 -2.80 3.65 14.89
C CYS A 44 -3.30 5.08 14.64
N LYS A 45 -3.98 5.69 15.62
CA LYS A 45 -4.68 6.99 15.49
C LYS A 45 -3.81 8.17 15.05
N HIS A 46 -2.50 8.07 15.24
CA HIS A 46 -1.53 9.12 14.86
C HIS A 46 -1.12 9.06 13.38
N HIS A 47 -1.58 8.04 12.64
CA HIS A 47 -1.25 7.86 11.24
C HIS A 47 -2.42 8.24 10.34
N ARG A 48 -2.13 8.95 9.25
CA ARG A 48 -3.14 9.31 8.26
C ARG A 48 -3.66 8.06 7.53
N ILE A 49 -4.98 7.96 7.35
CA ILE A 49 -5.61 6.90 6.55
C ILE A 49 -4.99 6.81 5.15
N GLY A 50 -4.64 5.60 4.71
CA GLY A 50 -3.98 5.33 3.42
C GLY A 50 -2.49 5.62 3.35
N SER A 51 -1.88 6.16 4.41
CA SER A 51 -0.43 6.40 4.44
C SER A 51 0.38 5.11 4.58
N SER A 52 1.63 5.16 4.14
CA SER A 52 2.60 4.08 4.38
C SER A 52 2.85 3.83 5.87
N SER A 53 2.88 4.89 6.69
CA SER A 53 3.10 4.77 8.13
C SER A 53 1.93 4.07 8.83
N LEU A 54 0.68 4.30 8.39
CA LEU A 54 -0.47 3.53 8.86
C LEU A 54 -0.34 2.04 8.53
N ARG A 55 0.01 1.71 7.29
CA ARG A 55 0.19 0.30 6.87
C ARG A 55 1.24 -0.40 7.71
N THR A 56 2.33 0.29 8.03
CA THR A 56 3.35 -0.22 8.96
C THR A 56 2.82 -0.41 10.37
N CYS A 57 2.11 0.58 10.94
CA CYS A 57 1.50 0.44 12.27
C CYS A 57 0.53 -0.74 12.36
N MET A 58 -0.30 -0.94 11.34
CA MET A 58 -1.25 -2.07 11.29
C MET A 58 -0.54 -3.43 11.21
N ARG A 59 0.55 -3.51 10.42
CA ARG A 59 1.42 -4.69 10.33
C ARG A 59 2.06 -5.03 11.68
N GLU A 60 2.57 -4.03 12.39
CA GLU A 60 3.18 -4.20 13.72
C GLU A 60 2.15 -4.66 14.77
N ASN A 61 0.91 -4.19 14.65
CA ASN A 61 -0.20 -4.57 15.50
C ASN A 61 -1.00 -5.78 14.97
N SER A 62 -0.48 -6.57 14.02
CA SER A 62 -1.24 -7.61 13.30
C SER A 62 -1.99 -8.60 14.20
N LYS A 63 -1.45 -8.88 15.39
CA LYS A 63 -2.02 -9.78 16.39
C LYS A 63 -3.24 -9.18 17.11
N ARG A 64 -3.26 -7.85 17.25
CA ARG A 64 -4.24 -7.07 18.01
C ARG A 64 -5.39 -6.59 17.14
N LEU A 65 -5.18 -6.51 15.83
CA LEU A 65 -6.25 -6.15 14.88
C LEU A 65 -7.44 -7.10 15.02
N SER A 66 -8.64 -6.59 14.77
CA SER A 66 -9.82 -7.42 14.63
C SER A 66 -9.71 -8.36 13.42
N THR A 67 -10.41 -9.49 13.48
CA THR A 67 -10.50 -10.41 12.33
C THR A 67 -11.17 -9.75 11.14
N GLY A 68 -12.20 -8.92 11.36
CA GLY A 68 -12.87 -8.16 10.30
C GLY A 68 -11.93 -7.23 9.55
N CYS A 69 -11.11 -6.45 10.26
CA CYS A 69 -10.14 -5.57 9.62
C CYS A 69 -9.07 -6.33 8.83
N ARG A 70 -8.52 -7.42 9.40
CA ARG A 70 -7.57 -8.27 8.67
C ARG A 70 -8.15 -8.81 7.37
N LEU A 71 -9.40 -9.27 7.40
CA LEU A 71 -10.08 -9.77 6.21
C LEU A 71 -10.30 -8.67 5.17
N ALA A 72 -10.74 -7.48 5.59
CA ALA A 72 -10.93 -6.34 4.70
C ALA A 72 -9.62 -5.92 4.02
N LEU A 73 -8.50 -5.86 4.75
CA LEU A 73 -7.19 -5.54 4.20
C LEU A 73 -6.70 -6.57 3.17
N ILE A 74 -7.01 -7.86 3.38
CA ILE A 74 -6.66 -8.93 2.43
C ILE A 74 -7.51 -8.84 1.17
N THR A 75 -8.82 -8.68 1.31
CA THR A 75 -9.79 -8.77 0.20
C THR A 75 -9.78 -7.51 -0.68
N SER A 76 -9.49 -6.34 -0.11
CA SER A 76 -9.36 -5.07 -0.85
C SER A 76 -8.05 -4.92 -1.62
N GLY A 77 -7.03 -5.74 -1.32
CA GLY A 77 -5.68 -5.56 -1.88
C GLY A 77 -4.85 -4.45 -1.22
N GLU A 78 -5.31 -3.87 -0.11
CA GLU A 78 -4.56 -2.87 0.67
C GLU A 78 -3.36 -3.47 1.46
N ALA A 79 -3.31 -4.81 1.58
CA ALA A 79 -2.22 -5.54 2.20
C ALA A 79 -1.20 -6.05 1.18
N SER A 80 0.09 -5.91 1.47
CA SER A 80 1.14 -6.55 0.68
C SER A 80 1.05 -8.09 0.77
N PRO A 81 1.62 -8.86 -0.18
CA PRO A 81 1.62 -10.32 -0.10
C PRO A 81 2.21 -10.88 1.20
N GLU A 82 3.20 -10.20 1.78
CA GLU A 82 3.75 -10.58 3.09
C GLU A 82 2.75 -10.34 4.21
N ASP A 83 2.09 -9.18 4.21
CA ASP A 83 1.08 -8.83 5.22
C ASP A 83 -0.12 -9.76 5.14
N VAL A 84 -0.55 -10.15 3.94
CA VAL A 84 -1.61 -11.15 3.75
C VAL A 84 -1.25 -12.45 4.46
N ARG A 85 -0.03 -12.96 4.27
CA ARG A 85 0.42 -14.18 4.97
C ARG A 85 0.42 -13.99 6.49
N ARG A 86 0.85 -12.82 6.96
CA ARG A 86 0.87 -12.47 8.39
C ARG A 86 -0.54 -12.45 8.97
N TYR A 87 -1.44 -11.71 8.36
CA TYR A 87 -2.83 -11.59 8.80
C TYR A 87 -3.55 -12.93 8.77
N LYS A 88 -3.36 -13.76 7.74
CA LYS A 88 -3.90 -15.13 7.70
C LYS A 88 -3.44 -16.00 8.87
N ARG A 89 -2.14 -15.93 9.23
CA ARG A 89 -1.62 -16.65 10.40
C ARG A 89 -2.24 -16.17 11.71
N GLU A 90 -2.43 -14.86 11.88
CA GLU A 90 -3.05 -14.35 13.12
C GLU A 90 -4.54 -14.70 13.20
N MET A 91 -5.27 -14.72 12.08
CA MET A 91 -6.65 -15.20 12.05
C MET A 91 -6.76 -16.69 12.40
N ALA A 92 -5.82 -17.52 11.93
CA ALA A 92 -5.80 -18.95 12.23
C ALA A 92 -5.57 -19.26 13.73
N LYS A 93 -4.93 -18.36 14.47
CA LYS A 93 -4.66 -18.52 15.91
C LYS A 93 -5.82 -18.09 16.82
N GLY A 94 -6.69 -17.20 16.34
CA GLY A 94 -7.76 -16.59 17.13
C GLY A 94 -9.12 -17.27 16.99
N GLY A 95 -9.19 -18.43 16.33
CA GLY A 95 -10.43 -19.19 16.13
C GLY A 95 -10.78 -20.12 17.30
N HIS A 96 -10.80 -19.58 18.51
CA HIS A 96 -11.28 -20.25 19.73
C HIS A 96 -12.43 -19.45 20.33
#